data_AF-A0A7X3NPC7-F1
#
_entry.id   AF-A0A7X3NPC7-F1
#
_cell.length_a   1.000
_cell.length_b   1.000
_cell.length_c   1.000
_cell.angle_alpha   90.00
_cell.angle_beta   90.00
_cell.angle_gamma   90.00
#
_symmetry.space_group_name_H-M   'P 1'
#
loop_
_entity.id
_entity.type
_entity.pdbx_description
1 polymer ?
#
loop_
_entity_poly.entity_id
_entity_poly.type
_entity_poly.pdbx_seq_one_letter_code
_entity_poly.pdbx_strand_id
1 'polypeptide(L)'
;VQLDRLPSAHAIICGTRASGATRHIGFGFGMNPANGIKIWTNGANGGFKDINDNETELEIGKWYYLAYTHTDDNSGLVEIYLDGEVTHSEESGNPVAPAQNTSAVTIGTWGGEAWTGSVDEVRLWNRALSADEIKASMNQDAASFLTPVEPEGKLATSWANIKLIR
;
A
#
# COMPACT_ATOMS: atom_id res chain seq x y z
N VAL A 1 -5.10 2.14 -8.33
CA VAL A 1 -4.18 1.98 -9.49
C VAL A 1 -4.95 1.54 -10.72
N GLN A 2 -4.38 1.74 -11.90
CA GLN A 2 -4.91 1.30 -13.19
C GLN A 2 -3.74 0.84 -14.07
N LEU A 3 -3.95 -0.17 -14.92
CA LEU A 3 -2.99 -0.59 -15.94
C LEU A 3 -3.39 -0.05 -17.32
N ASP A 4 -2.43 0.52 -18.05
CA ASP A 4 -2.58 0.84 -19.49
C ASP A 4 -2.23 -0.37 -20.36
N ARG A 5 -1.38 -1.26 -19.82
CA ARG A 5 -1.03 -2.56 -20.40
C ARG A 5 -0.60 -3.52 -19.30
N LEU A 6 -0.68 -4.82 -19.58
CA LEU A 6 -0.07 -5.82 -18.72
C LEU A 6 1.46 -5.65 -18.72
N PRO A 7 2.12 -5.64 -17.55
CA PRO A 7 3.57 -5.67 -17.47
C PRO A 7 4.09 -7.03 -17.94
N SER A 8 5.35 -7.11 -18.37
CA SER A 8 5.97 -8.39 -18.79
C SER A 8 6.74 -9.09 -17.67
N ALA A 9 6.82 -8.45 -16.50
CA ALA A 9 7.55 -8.89 -15.31
C ALA A 9 6.99 -8.13 -14.09
N HIS A 10 7.81 -7.96 -13.05
CA HIS A 10 7.47 -7.17 -11.89
C HIS A 10 7.14 -5.71 -12.25
N ALA A 11 6.07 -5.19 -11.67
CA ALA A 11 5.62 -3.82 -11.81
C ALA A 11 5.34 -3.24 -10.42
N ILE A 12 5.88 -2.05 -10.15
CA ILE A 12 6.01 -1.53 -8.79
C ILE A 12 5.11 -0.32 -8.59
N ILE A 13 4.19 -0.43 -7.64
CA ILE A 13 3.31 0.66 -7.23
C ILE A 13 4.10 1.60 -6.31
N CYS A 14 4.68 1.07 -5.23
CA CYS A 14 5.52 1.85 -4.34
C CYS A 14 6.46 0.96 -3.51
N GLY A 15 7.52 1.56 -2.95
CA GLY A 15 8.42 0.83 -2.05
C GLY A 15 9.76 1.51 -1.85
N THR A 16 10.64 0.83 -1.14
CA THR A 16 12.03 1.24 -0.91
C THR A 16 12.98 0.15 -1.37
N ARG A 17 13.99 0.51 -2.15
CA ARG A 17 15.04 -0.43 -2.60
C ARG A 17 16.40 0.25 -2.62
N ALA A 18 17.32 -0.27 -1.83
CA ALA A 18 18.71 0.17 -1.87
C ALA A 18 19.41 -0.37 -3.13
N SER A 19 20.32 0.43 -3.68
CA SER A 19 21.25 -0.03 -4.72
C SER A 19 22.26 -1.02 -4.14
N GLY A 20 22.54 -2.14 -4.83
CA GLY A 20 23.59 -3.08 -4.45
C GLY A 20 23.21 -4.55 -4.59
N ALA A 21 24.20 -5.43 -4.37
CA ALA A 21 24.08 -6.86 -4.60
C ALA A 21 23.04 -7.57 -3.71
N THR A 22 22.77 -7.04 -2.51
CA THR A 22 21.90 -7.67 -1.51
C THR A 22 20.43 -7.26 -1.62
N ARG A 23 20.07 -6.32 -2.51
CA ARG A 23 18.69 -5.82 -2.72
C ARG A 23 17.95 -5.59 -1.40
N HIS A 24 18.44 -4.69 -0.55
CA HIS A 24 17.73 -4.36 0.68
C HIS A 24 16.41 -3.65 0.35
N ILE A 25 15.31 -4.30 0.67
CA ILE A 25 13.95 -3.81 0.42
C ILE A 25 13.29 -3.56 1.77
N GLY A 26 13.03 -2.30 2.12
CA GLY A 26 12.34 -1.99 3.38
C GLY A 26 10.93 -2.57 3.36
N PHE A 27 10.19 -2.18 2.33
CA PHE A 27 8.93 -2.74 1.90
C PHE A 27 8.77 -2.46 0.40
N GLY A 28 7.90 -3.20 -0.26
CA GLY A 28 7.45 -2.88 -1.61
C GLY A 28 6.10 -3.50 -1.91
N PHE A 29 5.40 -2.87 -2.83
CA PHE A 29 4.06 -3.23 -3.25
C PHE A 29 3.90 -3.10 -4.75
N GLY A 30 3.28 -4.08 -5.37
CA GLY A 30 3.14 -4.14 -6.81
C GLY A 30 2.52 -5.44 -7.28
N MET A 31 2.90 -5.87 -8.48
CA MET A 31 2.38 -7.10 -9.07
C MET A 31 3.42 -7.79 -9.94
N ASN A 32 3.13 -9.05 -10.27
CA ASN A 32 3.68 -9.76 -11.42
C ASN A 32 2.54 -10.52 -12.09
N PRO A 33 2.36 -10.47 -13.42
CA PRO A 33 1.24 -11.17 -14.09
C PRO A 33 1.19 -12.68 -13.82
N ALA A 34 2.32 -13.31 -13.50
CA ALA A 34 2.39 -14.74 -13.16
C ALA A 34 2.13 -15.05 -11.68
N ASN A 35 2.14 -14.03 -10.80
CA ASN A 35 2.01 -14.20 -9.34
C ASN A 35 0.95 -13.29 -8.70
N GLY A 36 0.16 -12.56 -9.49
CA GLY A 36 -0.82 -11.58 -9.02
C GLY A 36 -0.20 -10.43 -8.22
N ILE A 37 -0.86 -10.02 -7.14
CA ILE A 37 -0.37 -8.94 -6.27
C ILE A 37 0.79 -9.44 -5.42
N LYS A 38 1.82 -8.60 -5.31
CA LYS A 38 3.10 -8.94 -4.71
C LYS A 38 3.56 -7.92 -3.68
N ILE A 39 3.90 -8.43 -2.50
CA ILE A 39 4.51 -7.69 -1.40
C ILE A 39 5.97 -8.15 -1.30
N TRP A 40 6.87 -7.18 -1.25
CA TRP A 40 8.27 -7.42 -0.92
C TRP A 40 8.54 -6.88 0.48
N THR A 41 9.18 -7.69 1.31
CA THR A 41 9.55 -7.29 2.67
C THR A 41 10.97 -7.79 2.98
N ASN A 42 11.60 -7.31 4.05
CA ASN A 42 12.91 -7.86 4.45
C ASN A 42 12.76 -9.29 4.94
N GLY A 43 13.81 -10.11 4.80
CA GLY A 43 13.83 -11.43 5.43
C GLY A 43 14.26 -11.36 6.90
N ALA A 44 13.67 -12.17 7.77
CA ALA A 44 14.00 -12.24 9.20
C ALA A 44 15.49 -12.54 9.48
N ASN A 45 16.16 -13.25 8.57
CA ASN A 45 17.58 -13.62 8.67
C ASN A 45 18.46 -12.89 7.63
N GLY A 46 17.99 -11.74 7.11
CA GLY A 46 18.63 -11.01 6.02
C GLY A 46 18.09 -11.37 4.63
N GLY A 47 18.37 -10.51 3.65
CA GLY A 47 17.77 -10.59 2.31
C GLY A 47 16.35 -10.03 2.28
N PHE A 48 15.55 -10.50 1.33
CA PHE A 48 14.14 -10.12 1.15
C PHE A 48 13.25 -11.36 1.11
N LYS A 49 11.98 -11.21 1.47
CA LYS A 49 10.91 -12.18 1.34
C LYS A 49 9.85 -11.62 0.39
N ASP A 50 9.41 -12.46 -0.53
CA ASP A 50 8.28 -12.18 -1.41
C ASP A 50 7.03 -12.87 -0.84
N ILE A 51 5.92 -12.16 -0.83
CA ILE A 51 4.59 -12.70 -0.54
C ILE A 51 3.73 -12.37 -1.75
N ASN A 52 3.02 -13.35 -2.28
CA ASN A 52 2.23 -13.19 -3.50
C ASN A 52 0.88 -13.86 -3.31
N ASP A 53 -0.19 -13.23 -3.78
CA ASP A 53 -1.51 -13.86 -3.73
C ASP A 53 -1.66 -15.01 -4.73
N ASN A 54 -0.91 -14.99 -5.84
CA ASN A 54 -1.00 -15.94 -6.96
C ASN A 54 -2.41 -16.11 -7.54
N GLU A 55 -3.27 -15.10 -7.39
CA GLU A 55 -4.68 -15.19 -7.77
C GLU A 55 -5.17 -13.93 -8.49
N THR A 56 -4.77 -12.74 -8.03
CA THR A 56 -5.37 -11.51 -8.55
C THR A 56 -4.89 -11.21 -9.96
N GLU A 57 -5.85 -11.10 -10.88
CA GLU A 57 -5.65 -10.59 -12.24
C GLU A 57 -6.28 -9.20 -12.38
N LEU A 58 -5.49 -8.22 -12.79
CA LEU A 58 -5.97 -6.86 -13.03
C LEU A 58 -6.31 -6.64 -14.50
N GLU A 59 -7.50 -6.13 -14.76
CA GLU A 59 -7.95 -5.77 -16.10
C GLU A 59 -7.34 -4.43 -16.57
N ILE A 60 -7.00 -4.35 -17.86
CA ILE A 60 -6.49 -3.11 -18.47
C ILE A 60 -7.60 -2.05 -18.49
N GLY A 61 -7.24 -0.82 -18.14
CA GLY A 61 -8.13 0.35 -18.16
C GLY A 61 -9.05 0.47 -16.94
N LYS A 62 -9.15 -0.57 -16.09
CA LYS A 62 -9.96 -0.57 -14.88
C LYS A 62 -9.18 -0.04 -13.67
N TRP A 63 -9.84 0.79 -12.88
CA TRP A 63 -9.31 1.26 -11.60
C TRP A 63 -9.61 0.25 -10.51
N TYR A 64 -8.59 -0.01 -9.69
CA TYR A 64 -8.65 -0.87 -8.52
C TYR A 64 -8.12 -0.14 -7.30
N TYR A 65 -8.76 -0.36 -6.15
CA TYR A 65 -8.18 -0.03 -4.86
C TYR A 65 -7.35 -1.23 -4.38
N LEU A 66 -6.06 -1.00 -4.17
CA LEU A 66 -5.14 -2.03 -3.69
C LEU A 66 -4.56 -1.59 -2.36
N ALA A 67 -4.58 -2.48 -1.38
CA ALA A 67 -3.93 -2.27 -0.10
C ALA A 67 -3.31 -3.57 0.41
N TYR A 68 -2.37 -3.46 1.35
CA TYR A 68 -1.94 -4.58 2.15
C TYR A 68 -1.66 -4.13 3.58
N THR A 69 -1.81 -5.05 4.53
CA THR A 69 -1.41 -4.87 5.92
C THR A 69 -0.27 -5.83 6.23
N HIS A 70 0.59 -5.47 7.18
CA HIS A 70 1.61 -6.35 7.71
C HIS A 70 1.75 -6.07 9.21
N THR A 71 1.44 -7.05 10.05
CA THR A 71 1.59 -6.92 11.51
C THR A 71 3.06 -7.07 11.93
N ASP A 72 3.39 -6.48 13.08
CA ASP A 72 4.72 -6.52 13.68
C ASP A 72 4.83 -7.51 14.85
N ASP A 73 3.79 -8.31 15.08
CA ASP A 73 3.81 -9.43 16.03
C ASP A 73 4.55 -10.65 15.44
N ASN A 74 4.82 -11.65 16.29
CA ASN A 74 5.69 -12.79 15.92
C ASN A 74 5.25 -13.56 14.66
N SER A 75 3.96 -13.58 14.34
CA SER A 75 3.44 -14.22 13.12
C SER A 75 3.66 -13.36 11.87
N GLY A 76 3.71 -12.03 12.02
CA GLY A 76 3.88 -11.09 10.93
C GLY A 76 2.80 -11.29 9.85
N LEU A 77 1.53 -11.35 10.27
CA LEU A 77 0.39 -11.55 9.38
C LEU A 77 0.40 -10.50 8.27
N VAL A 78 0.35 -10.97 7.03
CA VAL A 78 0.17 -10.14 5.84
C VAL A 78 -1.17 -10.44 5.22
N GLU A 79 -1.95 -9.40 4.98
CA GLU A 79 -3.20 -9.49 4.23
C GLU A 79 -3.15 -8.57 3.02
N ILE A 80 -3.61 -9.07 1.88
CA ILE A 80 -3.73 -8.30 0.63
C ILE A 80 -5.20 -8.04 0.37
N TYR A 81 -5.51 -6.80 -0.04
CA TYR A 81 -6.85 -6.32 -0.26
C TYR A 81 -7.02 -5.84 -1.70
N LEU A 82 -8.10 -6.28 -2.35
CA LEU A 82 -8.57 -5.81 -3.65
C LEU A 82 -9.98 -5.25 -3.47
N ASP A 83 -10.17 -3.98 -3.83
CA ASP A 83 -11.45 -3.27 -3.72
C ASP A 83 -12.09 -3.40 -2.32
N GLY A 84 -11.24 -3.36 -1.29
CA GLY A 84 -11.63 -3.33 0.12
C GLY A 84 -11.88 -4.71 0.75
N GLU A 85 -11.80 -5.80 -0.01
CA GLU A 85 -11.94 -7.17 0.50
C GLU A 85 -10.60 -7.89 0.54
N VAL A 86 -10.40 -8.74 1.54
CA VAL A 86 -9.19 -9.57 1.67
C VAL A 86 -9.19 -10.64 0.57
N THR A 87 -8.15 -10.69 -0.25
CA THR A 87 -7.94 -11.73 -1.27
C THR A 87 -6.86 -12.72 -0.87
N HIS A 88 -5.98 -12.36 0.07
CA HIS A 88 -4.91 -13.24 0.52
C HIS A 88 -4.55 -12.95 1.98
N SER A 89 -4.17 -14.01 2.71
CA SER A 89 -3.75 -13.95 4.11
C SER A 89 -2.65 -14.99 4.36
N GLU A 90 -1.49 -14.55 4.83
CA GLU A 90 -0.35 -15.41 5.16
C GLU A 90 0.33 -14.95 6.45
N GLU A 91 0.59 -15.87 7.38
CA GLU A 91 1.55 -15.63 8.46
C GLU A 91 2.97 -15.63 7.87
N SER A 92 3.57 -14.46 7.71
CA SER A 92 4.87 -14.36 7.05
C SER A 92 6.03 -14.91 7.90
N GLY A 93 5.79 -15.15 9.20
CA GLY A 93 6.82 -15.54 10.18
C GLY A 93 7.90 -14.47 10.34
N ASN A 94 7.56 -13.23 10.03
CA ASN A 94 8.51 -12.16 9.79
C ASN A 94 7.95 -10.84 10.34
N PRO A 95 8.13 -10.57 11.64
CA PRO A 95 7.84 -9.27 12.24
C PRO A 95 8.87 -8.26 11.75
N VAL A 96 8.48 -7.37 10.83
CA VAL A 96 9.43 -6.45 10.19
C VAL A 96 9.35 -5.07 10.83
N ALA A 97 10.38 -4.70 11.58
CA ALA A 97 10.84 -3.32 11.58
C ALA A 97 11.46 -3.05 10.21
N PRO A 98 11.20 -1.90 9.53
CA PRO A 98 11.87 -1.61 8.27
C PRO A 98 13.37 -1.81 8.49
N ALA A 99 14.02 -2.69 7.71
CA ALA A 99 15.48 -2.76 7.75
C ALA A 99 15.98 -1.33 7.60
N GLN A 100 17.10 -0.99 8.25
CA GLN A 100 17.75 0.32 8.28
C GLN A 100 18.05 0.84 6.86
N ASN A 101 16.99 1.11 6.11
CA ASN A 101 16.94 1.37 4.71
C ASN A 101 16.53 2.82 4.63
N THR A 102 17.54 3.65 4.48
CA THR A 102 17.42 5.09 4.34
C THR A 102 17.13 5.49 2.89
N SER A 103 16.86 4.52 2.01
CA SER A 103 16.48 4.81 0.63
C SER A 103 15.15 5.55 0.59
N ALA A 104 15.02 6.46 -0.37
CA ALA A 104 13.77 7.14 -0.63
C ALA A 104 12.66 6.13 -0.97
N VAL A 105 11.45 6.41 -0.50
CA VAL A 105 10.25 5.75 -1.02
C VAL A 105 10.06 6.21 -2.46
N THR A 106 9.94 5.26 -3.38
CA THR A 106 9.61 5.52 -4.77
C THR A 106 8.18 5.09 -5.05
N ILE A 107 7.56 5.74 -6.03
CA ILE A 107 6.22 5.43 -6.52
C ILE A 107 6.35 5.19 -8.03
N GLY A 108 5.72 4.13 -8.53
CA GLY A 108 5.66 3.78 -9.94
C GLY A 108 6.91 3.11 -10.51
N THR A 109 8.03 3.05 -9.78
CA THR A 109 9.22 2.31 -10.21
C THR A 109 10.22 2.06 -9.08
N TRP A 110 10.93 0.93 -9.14
CA TRP A 110 12.27 0.79 -8.57
C TRP A 110 13.12 -0.07 -9.51
N GLY A 111 14.45 0.02 -9.48
CA GLY A 111 15.33 -0.95 -10.16
C GLY A 111 15.03 -1.28 -11.65
N GLY A 112 14.32 -0.42 -12.39
CA GLY A 112 13.85 -0.65 -13.76
C GLY A 112 12.49 -1.37 -13.90
N GLU A 113 11.89 -1.81 -12.80
CA GLU A 113 10.57 -2.46 -12.72
C GLU A 113 9.51 -1.37 -12.55
N ALA A 114 8.96 -0.86 -13.66
CA ALA A 114 8.00 0.24 -13.64
C ALA A 114 6.55 -0.26 -13.66
N TRP A 115 5.67 0.41 -12.93
CA TRP A 115 4.22 0.29 -13.12
C TRP A 115 3.83 0.77 -14.51
N THR A 116 2.98 0.01 -15.19
CA THR A 116 2.58 0.28 -16.58
C THR A 116 1.18 0.85 -16.67
N GLY A 117 0.93 1.92 -15.91
CA GLY A 117 -0.32 2.67 -15.92
C GLY A 117 -0.34 3.77 -14.86
N SER A 118 -1.52 4.07 -14.32
CA SER A 118 -1.73 5.15 -13.36
C SER A 118 -1.74 4.66 -11.91
N VAL A 119 -1.12 5.46 -11.03
CA VAL A 119 -1.17 5.30 -9.57
C VAL A 119 -1.68 6.62 -9.01
N ASP A 120 -2.63 6.55 -8.07
CA ASP A 120 -3.21 7.72 -7.42
C ASP A 120 -3.44 7.44 -5.92
N GLU A 121 -3.46 8.50 -5.12
CA GLU A 121 -3.77 8.47 -3.68
C GLU A 121 -2.93 7.46 -2.86
N VAL A 122 -1.61 7.47 -3.05
CA VAL A 122 -0.70 6.58 -2.31
C VAL A 122 -0.62 7.01 -0.84
N ARG A 123 -0.94 6.06 0.06
CA ARG A 123 -0.94 6.26 1.51
C ARG A 123 -0.09 5.19 2.20
N LEU A 124 0.53 5.56 3.32
CA LEU A 124 1.36 4.67 4.13
C LEU A 124 1.07 4.92 5.61
N TRP A 125 0.92 3.84 6.37
CA TRP A 125 0.66 3.88 7.81
C TRP A 125 1.78 3.21 8.59
N ASN A 126 1.97 3.64 9.84
CA ASN A 126 2.93 3.06 10.77
C ASN A 126 2.35 1.89 11.59
N ARG A 127 1.18 1.38 11.21
CA ARG A 127 0.49 0.25 11.83
C ARG A 127 -0.33 -0.49 10.78
N ALA A 128 -0.66 -1.75 11.05
CA ALA A 128 -1.71 -2.44 10.33
C ALA A 128 -3.07 -1.76 10.59
N LEU A 129 -3.81 -1.51 9.51
CA LEU A 129 -5.20 -1.06 9.57
C LEU A 129 -6.13 -2.26 9.72
N SER A 130 -7.30 -2.07 10.33
CA SER A 130 -8.36 -3.08 10.32
C SER A 130 -9.07 -3.14 8.96
N ALA A 131 -9.79 -4.23 8.68
CA ALA A 131 -10.59 -4.35 7.45
C ALA A 131 -11.61 -3.20 7.30
N ASP A 132 -12.23 -2.74 8.39
CA ASP A 132 -13.16 -1.61 8.36
C ASP A 132 -12.45 -0.29 8.03
N GLU A 133 -11.24 -0.08 8.56
CA GLU A 133 -10.41 1.09 8.24
C GLU A 133 -9.96 1.08 6.78
N ILE A 134 -9.66 -0.10 6.22
CA ILE A 134 -9.34 -0.27 4.80
C ILE A 134 -10.54 0.10 3.93
N LYS A 135 -11.74 -0.41 4.26
CA LYS A 135 -12.98 -0.05 3.55
C LYS A 135 -13.31 1.43 3.67
N ALA A 136 -13.09 2.03 4.84
CA ALA A 136 -13.26 3.46 5.04
C ALA A 136 -12.27 4.26 4.17
N SER A 137 -10.99 3.89 4.16
CA SER A 137 -9.94 4.54 3.35
C SER A 137 -10.25 4.48 1.85
N MET A 138 -10.77 3.35 1.36
CA MET A 138 -11.18 3.21 -0.05
C MET A 138 -12.30 4.16 -0.45
N ASN A 139 -13.26 4.39 0.44
CA ASN A 139 -14.42 5.24 0.17
C ASN A 139 -14.17 6.73 0.44
N GLN A 140 -13.03 7.07 1.05
CA GLN A 140 -12.60 8.45 1.25
C GLN A 140 -12.05 9.04 -0.06
N ASP A 141 -12.63 10.16 -0.48
CA ASP A 141 -12.09 10.93 -1.60
C ASP A 141 -10.76 11.62 -1.22
N ALA A 142 -9.98 12.02 -2.22
CA ALA A 142 -8.74 12.75 -2.02
C ALA A 142 -8.93 14.03 -1.17
N ALA A 143 -10.10 14.68 -1.31
CA ALA A 143 -10.40 15.94 -0.63
C ALA A 143 -10.56 15.77 0.90
N SER A 144 -11.23 14.71 1.34
CA SER A 144 -11.40 14.37 2.76
C SER A 144 -10.09 13.99 3.44
N PHE A 145 -9.15 13.40 2.70
CA PHE A 145 -7.82 13.06 3.22
C PHE A 145 -6.85 14.26 3.25
N LEU A 146 -6.90 15.13 2.23
CA LEU A 146 -6.01 16.29 2.11
C LEU A 146 -6.39 17.48 2.99
N THR A 147 -7.55 17.47 3.63
CA THR A 147 -7.83 18.35 4.76
C THR A 147 -7.23 17.71 6.01
N PRO A 148 -6.06 18.15 6.52
CA PRO A 148 -5.37 17.50 7.64
C PRO A 148 -6.11 17.66 8.98
N VAL A 149 -7.33 18.16 8.89
CA VAL A 149 -8.16 18.64 9.96
C VAL A 149 -9.58 18.61 9.46
N GLU A 150 -10.32 17.63 9.97
CA GLU A 150 -11.77 17.65 10.02
C GLU A 150 -12.24 19.04 10.43
N PRO A 151 -12.96 19.79 9.56
CA PRO A 151 -13.62 21.02 9.97
C PRO A 151 -14.69 20.69 11.01
N GLU A 152 -15.30 19.50 10.94
CA GLU A 152 -16.26 19.05 11.94
C GLU A 152 -15.61 19.02 13.34
N GLY A 153 -16.21 19.76 14.27
CA GLY A 153 -15.72 19.90 15.64
C GLY A 153 -14.65 20.97 15.87
N LYS A 154 -14.17 21.66 14.84
CA LYS A 154 -13.29 22.82 15.05
C LYS A 154 -14.06 24.05 15.51
N LEU A 155 -13.41 24.84 16.38
CA LEU A 155 -13.96 26.11 16.88
C LEU A 155 -14.48 27.00 15.75
N ALA A 156 -13.74 27.15 14.64
CA ALA A 156 -14.16 27.98 13.51
C ALA A 156 -15.53 27.57 12.93
N THR A 157 -15.77 26.26 12.80
CA THR A 157 -16.97 25.65 12.24
C THR A 157 -18.13 25.65 13.25
N SER A 158 -17.84 25.39 14.53
CA SER A 158 -18.81 25.58 15.62
C SER A 158 -19.29 27.03 15.73
N TRP A 159 -18.37 28.01 15.60
CA TRP A 159 -18.72 29.43 15.61
C TRP A 159 -19.50 29.86 14.37
N ALA A 160 -19.20 29.31 13.20
CA ALA A 160 -19.98 29.53 11.98
C ALA A 160 -21.43 29.02 12.14
N ASN A 161 -21.60 27.80 12.67
CA ASN A 161 -22.92 27.23 12.92
C ASN A 161 -23.72 28.02 13.96
N ILE A 162 -23.08 28.49 15.04
CA ILE A 162 -23.75 29.34 16.04
C ILE A 162 -24.21 30.67 15.44
N LYS A 163 -23.41 31.27 14.53
CA LYS A 163 -23.78 32.53 13.86
C LYS A 163 -24.92 32.36 12.85
N LEU A 164 -25.08 31.18 12.26
CA LEU A 164 -26.14 30.88 11.30
C LEU A 164 -27.51 30.62 11.96
N ILE A 165 -27.54 30.37 13.27
CA ILE A 165 -28.78 30.10 14.05
C ILE A 165 -29.28 31.38 14.76
N ARG A 166 -28.75 32.55 14.40
CA ARG A 166 -29.25 33.87 14.80
C ARG A 166 -29.77 34.64 13.60
#